data_AF-A0A1G8V4M3-F1
#
_entry.id   AF-A0A1G8V4M3-F1
#
_cell.length_a   1.000
_cell.length_b   1.000
_cell.length_c   1.000
_cell.angle_alpha   90.00
_cell.angle_beta   90.00
_cell.angle_gamma   90.00
#
_symmetry.space_group_name_H-M   'P 1'
#
loop_
_entity.id
_entity.type
_entity.pdbx_description
1 polymer ?
#
loop_
_entity_poly.entity_id
_entity_poly.type
_entity_poly.pdbx_seq_one_letter_code
_entity_poly.pdbx_strand_id
1 'polypeptide(L)' 'MKNLNFAAELHLKLGAPASGTVESLRLLRAFLKLEARQRFEVIKLVEDLATEETLPEHPMS' A
#
# COMPACT_ATOMS: atom_id res chain seq x y z
N MET A 1 -26.37 25.41 -5.93
CA MET A 1 -25.03 24.84 -6.24
C MET A 1 -24.78 23.73 -5.25
N LYS A 2 -24.51 22.49 -5.70
CA LYS A 2 -24.30 21.37 -4.77
C LYS A 2 -22.98 21.63 -4.03
N ASN A 3 -23.01 21.70 -2.70
CA ASN A 3 -21.80 21.73 -1.87
C ASN A 3 -21.07 20.40 -2.06
N LEU A 4 -20.20 20.37 -3.07
CA LEU A 4 -19.30 19.25 -3.29
C LEU A 4 -18.30 19.25 -2.13
N ASN A 5 -18.20 18.11 -1.44
CA ASN A 5 -17.16 17.97 -0.44
C ASN A 5 -15.78 18.04 -1.13
N PHE A 6 -14.75 18.38 -0.36
CA PHE A 6 -13.39 18.52 -0.87
C PHE A 6 -12.89 17.29 -1.63
N ALA A 7 -13.24 16.08 -1.19
CA ALA A 7 -12.84 14.84 -1.87
C ALA A 7 -13.49 14.71 -3.26
N ALA A 8 -14.74 15.16 -3.42
CA ALA A 8 -15.44 15.16 -4.70
C ALA A 8 -14.89 16.23 -5.65
N GLU A 9 -14.53 17.42 -5.14
CA GLU A 9 -13.85 18.44 -5.94
C GLU A 9 -12.46 17.97 -6.40
N LEU A 10 -11.72 17.31 -5.51
CA LEU A 10 -10.39 16.77 -5.81
C LEU A 10 -10.47 15.64 -6.85
N HIS A 11 -11.46 14.75 -6.74
CA HIS A 11 -11.70 13.69 -7.72
C HIS A 11 -12.02 14.27 -9.11
N LEU A 12 -12.80 15.35 -9.17
CA LEU A 12 -13.10 16.02 -10.45
C LEU A 12 -11.85 16.68 -11.07
N LYS A 13 -10.94 17.23 -10.24
CA LYS A 13 -9.70 17.88 -10.69
C LYS A 13 -8.60 16.90 -11.09
N LEU A 14 -8.43 15.82 -10.33
CA LEU A 14 -7.29 14.90 -10.48
C LEU A 14 -7.67 13.56 -11.13
N GLY A 15 -8.96 13.31 -11.33
CA GLY A 15 -9.48 12.03 -11.77
C GLY A 15 -9.59 10.99 -10.64
N ALA A 16 -10.04 9.79 -11.01
CA ALA A 16 -10.08 8.67 -10.09
C ALA A 16 -8.66 8.12 -9.87
N PRO A 17 -8.23 7.87 -8.62
CA PRO A 17 -6.96 7.18 -8.37
C PRO A 17 -7.00 5.78 -8.97
N ALA A 18 -5.84 5.31 -9.46
CA ALA A 18 -5.70 3.93 -9.94
C ALA A 18 -6.06 2.94 -8.83
N SER A 19 -6.59 1.77 -9.21
CA SER A 19 -6.99 0.72 -8.25
C SER A 19 -5.86 0.37 -7.27
N GLY A 20 -4.64 0.18 -7.79
CA GLY A 20 -3.46 -0.07 -6.98
C GLY A 20 -3.15 1.05 -5.97
N THR A 21 -3.34 2.32 -6.34
CA THR A 21 -3.17 3.44 -5.41
C THR A 21 -4.18 3.38 -4.27
N VAL A 22 -5.45 3.08 -4.57
CA VAL A 22 -6.50 2.95 -3.55
C VAL A 22 -6.18 1.79 -2.60
N GLU A 23 -5.73 0.66 -3.12
CA GLU A 23 -5.35 -0.50 -2.34
C GLU A 23 -4.15 -0.20 -1.42
N SER A 24 -3.09 0.42 -1.94
CA SER A 24 -1.94 0.86 -1.15
C SER A 24 -2.33 1.82 -0.02
N LEU A 25 -3.23 2.78 -0.28
CA LEU A 25 -3.72 3.70 0.75
C LEU A 25 -4.56 2.98 1.82
N ARG A 26 -5.34 1.96 1.44
CA ARG A 26 -6.08 1.13 2.40
C ARG A 26 -5.13 0.32 3.28
N LEU A 27 -4.11 -0.30 2.69
CA LEU A 27 -3.04 -1.01 3.41
C LEU A 27 -2.32 -0.09 4.39
N LEU A 28 -1.88 1.09 3.94
CA LEU A 28 -1.26 2.09 4.80
C LEU A 28 -2.18 2.49 5.96
N ARG A 29 -3.46 2.75 5.68
CA ARG A 29 -4.44 3.10 6.72
C ARG A 29 -4.62 1.98 7.74
N ALA A 30 -4.64 0.71 7.30
CA ALA A 30 -4.71 -0.43 8.20
C ALA A 30 -3.45 -0.55 9.06
N PHE A 31 -2.28 -0.39 8.45
CA PHE A 31 -0.98 -0.42 9.13
C PHE A 31 -0.87 0.65 10.22
N LEU A 32 -1.34 1.88 9.96
CA LEU A 32 -1.36 2.97 10.93
C LEU A 32 -2.26 2.71 12.16
N LYS A 33 -3.18 1.75 12.09
CA LYS A 33 -4.03 1.35 13.22
C LYS A 33 -3.41 0.27 14.10
N LEU A 34 -2.33 -0.37 13.65
CA LEU A 34 -1.65 -1.40 14.42
C LEU A 34 -0.89 -0.78 15.60
N GLU A 35 -0.67 -1.58 16.65
CA GLU A 35 0.22 -1.24 17.75
C GLU A 35 1.68 -1.19 17.27
N ALA A 36 2.54 -0.47 17.99
CA ALA A 36 3.94 -0.28 17.60
C ALA A 36 4.65 -1.63 17.33
N ARG A 37 4.45 -2.63 18.20
CA ARG A 37 5.04 -3.98 18.04
C ARG A 37 4.57 -4.68 16.76
N GLN A 38 3.28 -4.62 16.46
CA GLN A 38 2.72 -5.24 15.26
C GLN A 38 3.23 -4.57 13.97
N ARG A 39 3.43 -3.24 14.00
CA ARG A 39 4.05 -2.52 12.89
C ARG A 39 5.47 -3.00 12.60
N PHE A 40 6.28 -3.20 13.65
CA PHE A 40 7.63 -3.77 13.50
C PHE A 40 7.61 -5.16 12.88
N GLU A 41 6.70 -6.03 13.32
CA GLU A 41 6.56 -7.38 12.77
C GLU A 41 6.19 -7.36 11.28
N VAL A 42 5.26 -6.49 10.88
CA VAL A 42 4.88 -6.32 9.46
C VAL A 42 6.02 -5.73 8.63
N ILE A 43 6.75 -4.73 9.13
CA ILE A 43 7.92 -4.17 8.43
C ILE A 43 8.95 -5.26 8.17
N LYS A 44 9.31 -6.02 9.21
CA LYS A 44 10.29 -7.11 9.09
C LYS A 44 9.86 -8.15 8.06
N LEU A 45 8.59 -8.57 8.09
CA LEU A 45 8.07 -9.52 7.12
C LEU A 45 8.20 -9.02 5.68
N VAL A 46 7.92 -7.73 5.44
CA VAL A 46 8.06 -7.12 4.11
C VAL A 46 9.53 -7.06 3.68
N GLU A 47 10.44 -6.70 4.59
CA GLU A 47 11.88 -6.68 4.33
C GLU A 47 12.41 -8.09 3.98
N ASP A 48 12.01 -9.10 4.75
CA ASP A 48 12.40 -10.49 4.53
C ASP A 48 11.90 -10.99 3.15
N LEU A 49 10.63 -10.75 2.81
CA LEU A 49 10.05 -11.13 1.51
C LEU A 49 10.72 -10.41 0.32
N ALA A 50 11.08 -9.13 0.47
CA ALA A 50 11.78 -8.38 -0.57
C ALA A 50 13.20 -8.90 -0.83
N THR A 51 13.81 -9.57 0.15
CA THR A 51 15.13 -10.21 -0.02
C THR A 51 15.06 -11.60 -0.67
N GLU A 52 13.96 -12.34 -0.50
CA GLU A 52 13.79 -13.69 -1.05
C GLU A 52 13.60 -13.73 -2.58
N GLU A 53 13.16 -12.63 -3.21
CA GLU A 53 13.03 -12.51 -4.69
C GLU A 53 14.37 -12.54 -5.44
N THR A 54 15.51 -12.62 -4.75
CA THR A 54 16.86 -12.62 -5.37
C THR A 54 17.54 -13.99 -5.45
N LEU A 55 16.87 -15.10 -5.08
CA LEU A 55 17.44 -16.43 -5.32
C LEU A 55 17.43 -16.75 -6.83
N PRO A 56 18.59 -17.05 -7.44
CA PRO A 56 18.66 -17.32 -8.87
C PRO A 56 17.81 -18.56 -9.19
N GLU A 57 16.97 -18.44 -10.22
CA GLU A 57 16.25 -19.58 -10.80
C GLU A 57 17.23 -20.75 -10.98
N HIS A 58 16.91 -21.87 -10.32
CA HIS A 58 17.49 -23.20 -10.40
C HIS A 58 18.85 -23.39 -11.12
N PRO A 59 19.83 -24.11 -10.52
CA PRO A 59 20.92 -24.65 -11.32
C PRO A 59 20.32 -25.67 -12.31
N MET A 60 20.30 -25.31 -13.59
CA MET A 60 20.04 -26.22 -14.70
C MET A 60 20.99 -27.42 -14.54
N SER A 61 20.42 -28.59 -14.21
CA SER A 61 21.11 -29.88 -14.28
C SER A 61 21.22 -30.36 -15.71
#